data_AF-A0A2H6NCI3-F1
#
_entry.id   AF-A0A2H6NCI3-F1
#
_cell.length_a   1.000
_cell.length_b   1.000
_cell.length_c   1.000
_cell.angle_alpha   90.00
_cell.angle_beta   90.00
_cell.angle_gamma   90.00
#
_symmetry.space_group_name_H-M   'P 1'
#
loop_
_entity.id
_entity.type
_entity.pdbx_description
1 polymer ?
#
loop_
_entity_poly.entity_id
_entity_poly.type
_entity_poly.pdbx_seq_one_letter_code
_entity_poly.pdbx_strand_id
1 'polypeptide(L)'
;MFLATGSTDHIIRVYFFGSGQPEKISELEFHTDKVDSIQFSNTSNRFVSGSRDGTARIWMFKRREWKSILLDMATRPSGQTLQGVEDKITKLKVTMVAWDRHDNSVITAVNNMTLKVWNSFTGQLTHVLLVMKQQEESLSGNSSVFIQY
;
A
#
# COMPACT_ATOMS: atom_id res chain seq x y z
N MET A 1 8.66 -7.05 22.22
CA MET A 1 8.12 -7.13 20.85
C MET A 1 6.94 -6.18 20.73
N PHE A 2 6.76 -5.51 19.59
CA PHE A 2 5.55 -4.73 19.33
C PHE A 2 4.51 -5.58 18.59
N LEU A 3 3.24 -5.34 18.89
CA LEU A 3 2.09 -5.82 18.14
C LEU A 3 1.24 -4.61 17.75
N ALA A 4 0.67 -4.63 16.56
CA ALA A 4 -0.21 -3.59 16.06
C ALA A 4 -1.46 -4.24 15.47
N THR A 5 -2.62 -3.66 15.72
CA THR A 5 -3.91 -4.17 15.25
C THR A 5 -4.65 -3.09 14.47
N GLY A 6 -5.11 -3.44 13.27
CA GLY A 6 -6.05 -2.63 12.51
C GLY A 6 -7.48 -2.91 12.99
N SER A 7 -8.36 -1.93 12.85
CA SER A 7 -9.72 -2.02 13.37
C SER A 7 -10.72 -1.32 12.45
N THR A 8 -11.99 -1.73 12.57
CA THR A 8 -13.11 -1.12 11.85
C THR A 8 -13.46 0.26 12.36
N ASP A 9 -13.01 0.61 13.56
CA ASP A 9 -13.12 1.94 14.15
C ASP A 9 -12.00 2.90 13.69
N HIS A 10 -11.32 2.61 12.58
CA HIS A 10 -10.21 3.40 11.98
C HIS A 10 -8.96 3.61 12.85
N ILE A 11 -8.96 3.15 14.11
CA ILE A 11 -7.84 3.34 15.05
C ILE A 11 -6.90 2.14 14.99
N ILE A 12 -5.60 2.42 14.89
CA ILE A 12 -4.57 1.41 15.07
C ILE A 12 -4.16 1.39 16.53
N ARG A 13 -4.16 0.20 17.14
CA ARG A 13 -3.72 0.02 18.53
C ARG A 13 -2.39 -0.70 18.54
N VAL A 14 -1.43 -0.16 19.31
CA VAL A 14 -0.10 -0.74 19.45
C VAL A 14 0.09 -1.23 20.87
N TYR A 15 0.59 -2.45 20.97
CA TYR A 15 0.89 -3.12 22.22
C TYR A 15 2.37 -3.45 22.31
N PHE A 16 2.91 -3.43 23.53
CA PHE A 16 4.24 -3.91 23.83
C PHE A 16 4.17 -5.20 24.65
N PHE A 17 4.83 -6.23 24.15
CA PHE A 17 5.06 -7.51 24.81
C PHE A 17 6.50 -7.53 25.33
N GLY A 18 6.66 -7.22 26.61
CA GLY A 18 7.92 -7.37 27.34
C GLY A 18 8.01 -8.75 28.01
N SER A 19 8.54 -8.79 29.23
CA SER A 19 8.53 -9.97 30.10
C SER A 19 7.21 -10.18 30.86
N GLY A 20 6.32 -9.18 30.86
CA GLY A 20 5.04 -9.19 31.57
C GLY A 20 3.82 -9.32 30.66
N GLN A 21 2.66 -8.91 31.18
CA GLN A 21 1.43 -8.87 30.39
C GLN A 21 1.53 -7.85 29.25
N PRO A 22 0.81 -8.07 28.13
CA PRO A 22 0.80 -7.14 27.02
C PRO A 22 0.20 -5.80 27.44
N GLU A 23 0.93 -4.71 27.19
CA GLU A 23 0.49 -3.37 27.54
C GLU A 23 0.11 -2.60 26.28
N LYS A 24 -1.05 -1.93 26.29
CA LYS A 24 -1.41 -0.98 25.22
C LYS A 24 -0.58 0.29 25.40
N ILE A 25 0.29 0.58 24.43
CA ILE A 25 1.23 1.71 24.54
C ILE A 25 0.86 2.89 23.63
N SER A 26 0.00 2.70 22.63
CA SER A 26 -0.40 3.77 21.71
C SER A 26 -1.72 3.48 21.00
N GLU A 27 -2.43 4.56 20.65
CA GLU A 27 -3.54 4.60 19.71
C GLU A 27 -3.19 5.60 18.61
N LEU A 28 -3.33 5.20 17.34
CA LEU A 28 -2.91 5.99 16.19
C LEU A 28 -4.14 6.30 15.32
N GLU A 29 -4.66 7.50 15.47
CA GLU A 29 -5.96 7.95 14.93
C GLU A 29 -5.81 8.79 13.67
N PHE A 30 -5.04 8.28 12.70
CA PHE A 30 -4.74 9.01 11.47
C PHE A 30 -5.52 8.54 10.24
N HIS A 31 -6.15 7.37 10.32
CA HIS A 31 -7.05 6.87 9.27
C HIS A 31 -8.47 7.36 9.54
N THR A 32 -9.25 7.54 8.47
CA THR A 32 -10.64 8.04 8.54
C THR A 32 -11.67 6.98 8.15
N ASP A 33 -11.22 5.76 7.89
CA ASP A 33 -12.03 4.59 7.56
C ASP A 33 -11.30 3.31 8.04
N LYS A 34 -11.92 2.15 7.87
CA LYS A 34 -11.42 0.86 8.37
C LYS A 34 -9.98 0.58 7.96
N VAL A 35 -9.18 0.12 8.92
CA VAL A 35 -7.83 -0.40 8.67
C VAL A 35 -7.92 -1.89 8.42
N ASP A 36 -7.93 -2.28 7.15
CA ASP A 36 -8.18 -3.66 6.71
C ASP A 36 -6.90 -4.52 6.69
N SER A 37 -5.71 -3.91 6.69
CA SER A 37 -4.44 -4.66 6.59
C SER A 37 -3.31 -3.98 7.37
N ILE A 38 -2.53 -4.76 8.10
CA ILE A 38 -1.31 -4.33 8.82
C ILE A 38 -0.21 -5.36 8.62
N GLN A 39 1.03 -4.89 8.43
CA GLN A 39 2.22 -5.75 8.44
C GLN A 39 3.44 -5.06 9.05
N PHE A 40 4.11 -5.73 9.99
CA PHE A 40 5.43 -5.30 10.47
C PHE A 40 6.50 -5.53 9.39
N SER A 41 7.49 -4.65 9.36
CA SER A 41 8.70 -4.85 8.55
C SER A 41 9.50 -6.04 9.06
N ASN A 42 10.38 -6.59 8.23
CA ASN A 42 11.14 -7.81 8.54
C ASN A 42 12.19 -7.61 9.65
N THR A 43 12.78 -6.41 9.74
CA THR A 43 13.99 -6.19 10.57
C THR A 43 13.92 -5.01 11.53
N SER A 44 12.95 -4.11 11.36
CA SER A 44 12.91 -2.84 12.08
C SER A 44 11.62 -2.64 12.89
N ASN A 45 11.62 -1.70 13.83
CA ASN A 45 10.42 -1.24 14.53
C ASN A 45 9.56 -0.33 13.62
N ARG A 46 9.23 -0.84 12.43
CA ARG A 46 8.33 -0.24 11.47
C ARG A 46 7.20 -1.20 11.15
N PHE A 47 6.05 -0.65 10.79
CA PHE A 47 4.96 -1.41 10.22
C PHE A 47 4.23 -0.55 9.18
N VAL A 48 3.45 -1.18 8.32
CA VAL A 48 2.56 -0.51 7.38
C VAL A 48 1.11 -0.82 7.75
N SER A 49 0.23 0.17 7.61
CA SER A 49 -1.21 -0.02 7.65
C SER A 49 -1.84 0.39 6.33
N GLY A 50 -2.88 -0.32 5.90
CA GLY A 50 -3.70 0.01 4.73
C GLY A 50 -5.17 0.19 5.11
N SER A 51 -5.81 1.23 4.58
CA SER A 51 -7.16 1.65 4.94
C SER A 51 -8.11 1.81 3.74
N ARG A 52 -9.40 1.73 4.04
CA ARG A 52 -10.50 2.06 3.12
C ARG A 52 -10.66 3.55 2.84
N ASP A 53 -9.91 4.41 3.53
CA ASP A 53 -9.86 5.85 3.26
C ASP A 53 -9.06 6.18 1.99
N GLY A 54 -8.46 5.18 1.35
CA GLY A 54 -7.65 5.36 0.15
C GLY A 54 -6.18 5.65 0.46
N THR A 55 -5.75 5.43 1.70
CA THR A 55 -4.37 5.65 2.13
C THR A 55 -3.77 4.41 2.78
N ALA A 56 -2.45 4.32 2.68
CA ALA A 56 -1.63 3.50 3.56
C ALA A 56 -0.67 4.40 4.34
N ARG A 57 -0.15 3.91 5.46
CA ARG A 57 0.82 4.65 6.27
C ARG A 57 1.96 3.74 6.70
N ILE A 58 3.20 4.23 6.55
CA ILE A 58 4.39 3.57 7.08
C ILE A 58 4.69 4.19 8.43
N TRP A 59 4.62 3.38 9.47
CA TRP A 59 4.83 3.76 10.85
C TRP A 59 6.25 3.46 11.29
N MET A 60 6.84 4.36 12.06
CA MET A 60 8.21 4.26 12.55
C MET A 60 8.24 4.66 14.02
N PHE A 61 8.70 3.78 14.89
CA PHE A 61 8.91 4.11 16.30
C PHE A 61 10.28 4.77 16.48
N LYS A 62 10.31 6.07 16.73
CA LYS A 62 11.54 6.84 16.96
C LYS A 62 11.32 7.79 18.13
N ARG A 63 12.33 7.95 19.01
CA ARG A 63 12.26 8.88 20.15
C ARG A 63 11.02 8.69 21.04
N ARG A 64 10.63 7.43 21.25
CA ARG A 64 9.46 7.02 22.06
C ARG A 64 8.10 7.48 21.52
N GLU A 65 8.03 7.85 20.24
CA GLU A 65 6.79 8.23 19.55
C GLU A 65 6.66 7.48 18.22
N TRP A 66 5.42 7.24 17.80
CA TRP A 66 5.13 6.72 16.47
C TRP A 66 4.98 7.87 15.49
N LYS A 67 5.74 7.84 14.41
CA LYS A 67 5.57 8.73 13.25
C LYS A 67 5.08 7.95 12.06
N SER A 68 4.38 8.62 11.15
CA SER A 68 3.97 8.02 9.89
C SER A 68 4.43 8.80 8.67
N ILE A 69 4.64 8.06 7.58
CA ILE A 69 4.70 8.57 6.21
C ILE A 69 3.40 8.18 5.53
N LEU A 70 2.70 9.15 4.94
CA LEU A 70 1.45 8.93 4.21
C LEU A 70 1.74 8.41 2.80
N LEU A 71 1.03 7.36 2.40
CA LEU A 71 0.99 6.83 1.04
C LEU A 71 -0.43 7.02 0.51
N ASP A 72 -0.64 8.01 -0.36
CA ASP A 72 -1.96 8.33 -0.92
C ASP A 72 -2.18 7.59 -2.25
N MET A 73 -3.19 6.72 -2.33
CA MET A 73 -3.44 5.94 -3.54
C MET A 73 -3.83 6.80 -4.76
N ALA A 74 -4.23 8.06 -4.57
CA ALA A 74 -4.44 9.01 -5.64
C ALA A 74 -3.12 9.52 -6.28
N THR A 75 -1.97 9.31 -5.63
CA THR A 75 -0.65 9.71 -6.14
C THR A 75 -0.37 9.03 -7.48
N ARG A 76 0.09 9.81 -8.47
CA ARG A 76 0.51 9.33 -9.79
C ARG A 76 2.03 9.52 -9.93
N PRO A 77 2.76 8.60 -10.59
CA PRO A 77 4.16 8.81 -10.90
C PRO A 77 4.31 10.07 -11.75
N SER A 78 5.32 10.89 -11.45
CA SER A 78 5.64 12.06 -12.27
C SER A 78 5.88 11.63 -13.72
N GLY A 79 5.07 12.17 -14.66
CA GLY A 79 5.22 11.93 -16.10
C GLY A 79 4.36 10.82 -16.72
N GLN A 80 3.51 10.12 -15.96
CA GLN A 80 2.55 9.15 -16.53
C GLN A 80 1.11 9.69 -16.45
N THR A 81 0.59 10.16 -17.58
CA THR A 81 -0.86 10.27 -17.79
C THR A 81 -1.36 8.89 -18.18
N LEU A 82 -2.03 8.19 -17.26
CA LEU A 82 -2.81 7.00 -17.60
C LEU A 82 -4.01 7.47 -18.44
N GLN A 83 -3.85 7.51 -19.77
CA GLN A 83 -4.96 7.73 -20.70
C GLN A 83 -5.80 6.46 -20.80
N GLY A 84 -7.12 6.57 -20.62
CA GLY A 84 -8.08 5.55 -21.05
C GLY A 84 -8.87 4.82 -19.96
N VAL A 85 -8.77 5.19 -18.69
CA VAL A 85 -9.74 4.71 -17.69
C VAL A 85 -10.69 5.85 -17.39
N GLU A 86 -11.96 5.70 -17.77
CA GLU A 86 -13.02 6.57 -17.27
C GLU A 86 -12.99 6.48 -15.73
N ASP A 87 -12.50 7.54 -15.10
CA ASP A 87 -12.54 7.71 -13.64
C ASP A 87 -14.01 7.90 -13.22
N LYS A 88 -14.81 6.82 -13.24
CA LYS A 88 -15.88 6.71 -12.25
C LYS A 88 -15.16 6.87 -10.92
N ILE A 89 -15.46 7.96 -10.20
CA ILE A 89 -14.85 8.27 -8.89
C ILE A 89 -15.27 7.17 -7.92
N THR A 90 -14.59 6.02 -7.99
CA THR A 90 -14.68 4.97 -7.01
C THR A 90 -13.68 5.31 -5.94
N LYS A 91 -14.17 5.57 -4.72
CA LYS A 91 -13.32 5.74 -3.54
C LYS A 91 -12.27 4.63 -3.53
N LEU A 92 -10.99 5.02 -3.64
CA LEU A 92 -9.87 4.08 -3.61
C LEU A 92 -9.79 3.45 -2.23
N LYS A 93 -9.43 2.17 -2.16
CA LYS A 93 -9.29 1.42 -0.91
C LYS A 93 -8.04 0.57 -1.00
N VAL A 94 -7.23 0.62 0.05
CA VAL A 94 -6.12 -0.31 0.21
C VAL A 94 -6.68 -1.61 0.77
N THR A 95 -6.52 -2.69 0.03
CA THR A 95 -7.05 -4.02 0.41
C THR A 95 -5.99 -4.89 1.06
N MET A 96 -4.72 -4.67 0.73
CA MET A 96 -3.60 -5.41 1.29
C MET A 96 -2.33 -4.58 1.25
N VAL A 97 -1.48 -4.76 2.25
CA VAL A 97 -0.15 -4.15 2.33
C VAL A 97 0.90 -5.24 2.48
N ALA A 98 2.05 -5.04 1.84
CA ALA A 98 3.19 -5.94 1.92
C ALA A 98 4.52 -5.16 2.02
N TRP A 99 5.49 -5.65 2.77
CA TRP A 99 6.89 -5.24 2.67
C TRP A 99 7.62 -6.12 1.65
N ASP A 100 8.61 -5.54 0.96
CA ASP A 100 9.60 -6.35 0.25
C ASP A 100 10.55 -7.03 1.26
N ARG A 101 11.33 -8.00 0.78
CA ARG A 101 12.25 -8.77 1.63
C ARG A 101 13.31 -7.91 2.35
N HIS A 102 13.66 -6.76 1.77
CA HIS A 102 14.72 -5.90 2.30
C HIS A 102 14.20 -4.68 3.07
N ASP A 103 12.89 -4.58 3.30
CA ASP A 103 12.23 -3.44 3.92
C ASP A 103 12.50 -2.08 3.21
N ASN A 104 12.90 -2.12 1.94
CA ASN A 104 13.17 -0.95 1.10
C ASN A 104 11.89 -0.43 0.42
N SER A 105 10.93 -1.31 0.20
CA SER A 105 9.69 -0.99 -0.49
C SER A 105 8.46 -1.52 0.26
N VAL A 106 7.39 -0.76 0.14
CA VAL A 106 6.04 -1.19 0.52
C VAL A 106 5.22 -1.37 -0.75
N ILE A 107 4.49 -2.47 -0.84
CA ILE A 107 3.54 -2.76 -1.91
C ILE A 107 2.14 -2.63 -1.33
N THR A 108 1.28 -1.88 -2.02
CA THR A 108 -0.13 -1.73 -1.65
C THR A 108 -1.01 -2.24 -2.77
N ALA A 109 -1.91 -3.17 -2.46
CA ALA A 109 -2.96 -3.60 -3.38
C ALA A 109 -4.17 -2.67 -3.23
N VAL A 110 -4.71 -2.22 -4.35
CA VAL A 110 -5.79 -1.24 -4.41
C VAL A 110 -6.99 -1.83 -5.13
N ASN A 111 -8.21 -1.48 -4.69
CA ASN A 111 -9.47 -1.96 -5.29
C ASN A 111 -9.68 -1.60 -6.77
N ASN A 112 -8.86 -0.72 -7.34
CA ASN A 112 -8.86 -0.37 -8.76
C ASN A 112 -7.94 -1.28 -9.60
N MET A 113 -7.61 -2.47 -9.10
CA MET A 113 -6.77 -3.47 -9.79
C MET A 113 -5.32 -3.03 -10.00
N THR A 114 -4.84 -2.07 -9.20
CA THR A 114 -3.42 -1.67 -9.21
C THR A 114 -2.68 -2.18 -7.99
N LEU A 115 -1.42 -2.56 -8.19
CA LEU A 115 -0.42 -2.60 -7.14
C LEU A 115 0.43 -1.34 -7.24
N LYS A 116 0.67 -0.68 -6.12
CA LYS A 116 1.60 0.45 -6.05
C LYS A 116 2.81 0.07 -5.21
N VAL A 117 3.99 0.42 -5.70
CA VAL A 117 5.26 0.19 -5.01
C VAL A 117 5.80 1.52 -4.54
N TRP A 118 6.13 1.61 -3.26
CA TRP A 118 6.52 2.82 -2.58
C TRP A 118 7.90 2.64 -1.96
N ASN A 119 8.77 3.63 -2.10
CA ASN A 119 9.99 3.68 -1.30
C ASN A 119 9.63 3.84 0.18
N SER A 120 10.09 2.90 1.01
CA SER A 120 9.64 2.82 2.40
C SER A 120 10.23 3.89 3.33
N PHE A 121 11.27 4.58 2.89
CA PHE A 121 11.96 5.63 3.65
C PHE A 121 11.46 7.02 3.30
N THR A 122 11.08 7.24 2.04
CA THR A 122 10.65 8.56 1.55
C THR A 122 9.15 8.67 1.34
N GLY A 123 8.45 7.55 1.20
CA GLY A 123 7.04 7.51 0.80
C GLY A 123 6.80 7.82 -0.67
N GLN A 124 7.86 7.91 -1.48
CA GLN A 124 7.73 8.18 -2.91
C GLN A 124 7.18 6.96 -3.65
N LEU A 125 6.16 7.19 -4.49
CA LEU A 125 5.65 6.19 -5.42
C LEU A 125 6.71 5.91 -6.51
N THR A 126 7.17 4.66 -6.62
CA THR A 126 8.18 4.26 -7.60
C THR A 126 7.54 3.54 -8.79
N HIS A 127 6.54 2.69 -8.55
CA HIS A 127 5.88 1.93 -9.61
C HIS A 127 4.37 1.80 -9.40
N VAL A 128 3.64 1.68 -10.51
CA VAL A 128 2.24 1.27 -10.56
C VAL A 128 2.15 0.08 -11.51
N LEU A 129 1.62 -1.04 -11.02
CA LEU A 129 1.46 -2.27 -11.78
C LEU A 129 -0.05 -2.54 -11.94
N LEU A 130 -0.51 -2.79 -13.16
CA LEU A 130 -1.87 -3.22 -13.43
C LEU A 130 -1.93 -4.75 -13.32
N VAL A 131 -2.83 -5.26 -12.48
CA VAL A 131 -3.00 -6.71 -12.29
C VAL A 131 -3.84 -7.32 -13.42
N MET A 132 -4.50 -6.50 -14.25
CA MET A 132 -5.20 -6.95 -15.45
C MET A 132 -4.65 -6.30 -16.72
N LYS A 133 -3.94 -7.11 -17.53
CA LYS A 133 -3.97 -7.04 -19.00
C LYS A 133 -3.51 -8.40 -19.57
N GLN A 134 -4.45 -9.29 -19.87
CA GLN A 134 -4.39 -10.25 -20.98
C GLN A 134 -5.72 -11.02 -21.11
N GLN A 135 -6.64 -10.49 -21.92
CA GLN A 135 -7.53 -11.28 -22.77
C GLN A 135 -8.23 -10.34 -23.75
N GLU A 136 -7.57 -10.06 -24.88
CA GLU A 136 -8.19 -9.77 -26.19
C GLU A 136 -7.13 -9.62 -27.29
N GLU A 137 -6.21 -10.60 -27.38
CA GLU A 137 -5.49 -10.87 -28.63
C GLU A 137 -5.72 -12.33 -29.02
N SER A 138 -6.95 -12.63 -29.45
CA SER A 138 -7.18 -13.72 -30.39
C SER A 138 -8.50 -13.51 -31.11
N LEU A 139 -8.41 -13.44 -32.43
CA LEU A 139 -9.48 -13.47 -33.45
C LEU A 139 -9.90 -12.14 -34.08
N SER A 140 -8.95 -11.49 -34.77
CA SER A 140 -9.18 -11.14 -36.17
C SER A 140 -7.90 -11.33 -36.97
N GLY A 141 -7.73 -12.55 -37.49
CA GLY A 141 -6.77 -12.78 -38.55
C GLY A 141 -7.19 -11.97 -39.78
N ASN A 142 -6.35 -11.05 -40.22
CA ASN A 142 -6.01 -10.99 -41.63
C ASN A 142 -4.79 -10.11 -41.93
N SER A 143 -3.91 -10.74 -42.73
CA SER A 143 -3.00 -10.16 -43.74
C SER A 143 -1.82 -9.27 -43.30
N SER A 144 -0.65 -9.92 -43.38
CA SER A 144 0.57 -9.49 -44.10
C SER A 144 1.21 -8.15 -43.76
N VAL A 145 2.53 -8.17 -43.48
CA VAL A 145 3.57 -7.51 -44.31
C VAL A 145 4.98 -7.71 -43.68
N PHE A 146 5.79 -8.41 -44.47
CA PHE A 146 7.25 -8.46 -44.70
C PHE A 146 8.30 -8.24 -43.58
N ILE A 147 9.19 -9.24 -43.49
CA ILE A 147 10.61 -9.10 -43.09
C ILE A 147 11.39 -8.55 -44.28
N GLN A 148 12.30 -7.60 -44.06
CA GLN A 148 13.50 -7.45 -44.89
C GLN A 148 14.74 -7.06 -44.06
N TYR A 149 15.75 -7.92 -44.24
CA TYR A 149 17.18 -7.94 -43.90
C TYR A 149 17.65 -7.65 -42.47
#